data_AF-A0A3E3E1M2-F1
#
_entry.id   AF-A0A3E3E1M2-F1
#
_cell.length_a   1.000
_cell.length_b   1.000
_cell.length_c   1.000
_cell.angle_alpha   90.00
_cell.angle_beta   90.00
_cell.angle_gamma   90.00
#
_symmetry.space_group_name_H-M   'P 1'
#
loop_
_entity.id
_entity.type
_entity.pdbx_description
1 polymer ?
#
loop_
_entity_poly.entity_id
_entity_poly.type
_entity_poly.pdbx_seq_one_letter_code
_entity_poly.pdbx_strand_id
1 'polypeptide(L)'
;MQINMGCGCSGPTDGNINDNIEDNNNAVDNRTMQEIYHDIKMYTFATQDTALYLDTHPNDTVVLDRHNEYSKKLKEANEAYEKFNNPIDNTGISTGFWHYIEGPWAAQNMDWEEDK
;
A
#
# COMPACT_ATOMS: atom_id res chain seq x y z
N MET A 1 -53.28 14.62 44.57
CA MET A 1 -53.00 13.71 43.45
C MET A 1 -52.43 14.54 42.31
N GLN A 2 -51.20 14.18 41.92
CA GLN A 2 -50.54 14.32 40.61
C GLN A 2 -50.52 15.69 39.88
N ILE A 3 -49.37 16.40 39.89
CA ILE A 3 -48.33 16.61 38.83
C ILE A 3 -48.83 17.08 37.44
N ASN A 4 -48.36 18.24 36.96
CA ASN A 4 -47.24 18.31 36.01
C ASN A 4 -46.79 19.77 35.76
N MET A 5 -45.51 20.06 35.95
CA MET A 5 -44.86 21.34 35.63
C MET A 5 -44.35 21.26 34.18
N GLY A 6 -45.00 21.94 33.25
CA GLY A 6 -44.59 21.98 31.84
C GLY A 6 -44.18 23.40 31.42
N CYS A 7 -42.89 23.73 31.53
CA CYS A 7 -42.30 24.88 30.86
C CYS A 7 -41.93 24.43 29.43
N GLY A 8 -42.71 24.87 28.44
CA GLY A 8 -42.45 24.59 27.03
C GLY A 8 -41.43 25.55 26.46
N CYS A 9 -40.15 25.19 26.53
CA CYS A 9 -39.11 25.81 25.70
C CYS A 9 -38.98 25.00 24.41
N SER A 10 -39.60 25.48 23.33
CA SER A 10 -39.34 24.99 21.97
C SER A 10 -38.02 25.56 21.48
N GLY A 11 -36.93 24.80 21.62
CA GLY A 11 -35.69 24.97 20.87
C GLY A 11 -35.49 23.75 19.95
N PRO A 12 -34.82 23.91 18.79
CA PRO A 12 -34.63 22.80 17.86
C PRO A 12 -33.63 21.82 18.46
N THR A 13 -34.04 20.56 18.64
CA THR A 13 -33.11 19.46 18.92
C THR A 13 -32.87 18.65 17.65
N ASP A 14 -31.65 18.13 17.58
CA ASP A 14 -31.26 16.92 16.86
C ASP A 14 -30.84 17.07 15.40
N GLY A 15 -29.66 17.66 15.24
CA GLY A 15 -28.74 17.36 14.16
C GLY A 15 -27.32 17.29 14.73
N ASN A 16 -26.98 16.16 15.37
CA ASN A 16 -25.65 15.87 15.87
C ASN A 16 -24.68 15.74 14.68
N ILE A 17 -24.03 16.83 14.29
CA ILE A 17 -22.85 16.79 13.42
C ILE A 17 -21.68 16.33 14.29
N ASN A 18 -21.68 15.04 14.63
CA ASN A 18 -20.45 14.34 14.93
C ASN A 18 -19.81 13.98 13.58
N ASP A 19 -19.34 14.99 12.85
CA ASP A 19 -18.28 14.80 11.87
C ASP A 19 -16.98 14.57 12.66
N ASN A 20 -16.94 13.47 13.41
CA ASN A 20 -15.67 12.81 13.72
C ASN A 20 -15.26 12.11 12.42
N ILE A 21 -14.90 12.92 11.43
CA ILE A 21 -13.89 12.53 10.47
C ILE A 21 -12.61 12.44 11.29
N GLU A 22 -12.46 11.33 12.02
CA GLU A 22 -11.13 10.83 12.36
C GLU A 22 -10.54 10.31 11.04
N ASP A 23 -10.19 11.25 10.15
CA ASP A 23 -9.18 11.03 9.12
C ASP A 23 -7.85 10.88 9.86
N ASN A 24 -7.69 9.74 10.52
CA ASN A 24 -6.41 9.32 11.06
C ASN A 24 -6.04 7.94 10.51
N ASN A 25 -6.17 7.82 9.19
CA ASN A 25 -5.43 6.84 8.40
C ASN A 25 -4.03 7.36 8.04
N ASN A 26 -3.41 8.19 8.88
CA ASN A 26 -1.95 8.26 8.90
C ASN A 26 -1.47 7.14 9.83
N ALA A 27 -1.74 5.90 9.41
CA ALA A 27 -0.88 4.79 9.82
C ALA A 27 0.50 5.17 9.28
N VAL A 28 1.29 5.82 10.13
CA VAL A 28 2.67 6.17 9.85
C VAL A 28 3.32 4.87 9.43
N ASP A 29 3.55 4.74 8.13
CA ASP A 29 4.13 3.56 7.51
C ASP A 29 5.56 3.44 8.05
N ASN A 30 5.71 2.74 9.17
CA ASN A 30 6.97 2.53 9.87
C ASN A 30 7.64 1.23 9.38
N ARG A 31 7.30 0.79 8.17
CA ARG A 31 7.96 -0.34 7.52
C ARG A 31 9.36 0.07 7.09
N THR A 32 10.30 -0.82 7.32
CA THR A 32 11.66 -0.67 6.81
C THR A 32 11.68 -0.82 5.29
N MET A 33 12.68 -0.21 4.67
CA MET A 33 12.90 -0.31 3.22
C MET A 33 12.99 -1.77 2.74
N GLN A 34 13.60 -2.65 3.55
CA GLN A 34 13.73 -4.06 3.22
C GLN A 34 12.39 -4.79 3.22
N GLU A 35 11.47 -4.42 4.13
CA GLU A 35 10.12 -4.98 4.19
C GLU A 35 9.29 -4.53 2.99
N ILE A 36 9.33 -3.24 2.63
CA ILE A 36 8.62 -2.73 1.44
C ILE A 36 9.14 -3.42 0.18
N TYR A 37 10.46 -3.63 0.06
CA TYR A 37 11.05 -4.33 -1.07
C TYR A 37 10.70 -5.83 -1.08
N HIS A 38 10.60 -6.46 0.09
CA HIS A 38 10.12 -7.84 0.20
C HIS A 38 8.66 -7.96 -0.26
N ASP A 39 7.82 -7.02 0.14
CA ASP A 39 6.42 -6.93 -0.32
C ASP A 39 6.34 -6.80 -1.84
N ILE A 40 7.14 -5.92 -2.45
CA ILE A 40 7.22 -5.76 -3.91
C ILE A 40 7.54 -7.09 -4.59
N LYS A 41 8.55 -7.83 -4.11
CA LYS A 41 8.91 -9.15 -4.66
C LYS A 41 7.76 -10.15 -4.52
N MET A 42 7.14 -10.20 -3.33
CA MET A 42 6.04 -11.12 -3.04
C MET A 42 4.82 -10.85 -3.93
N TYR A 43 4.40 -9.59 -4.05
CA TYR A 43 3.26 -9.21 -4.88
C TYR A 43 3.56 -9.34 -6.37
N THR A 44 4.80 -9.10 -6.81
CA THR A 44 5.21 -9.35 -8.20
C THR A 44 5.04 -10.82 -8.56
N PHE A 45 5.54 -11.73 -7.71
CA PHE A 45 5.37 -13.17 -7.90
C PHE A 45 3.90 -13.58 -7.90
N ALA A 46 3.12 -13.15 -6.90
CA ALA A 46 1.71 -13.50 -6.78
C ALA A 46 0.87 -12.99 -7.98
N THR A 47 1.20 -11.82 -8.50
CA THR A 47 0.54 -11.25 -9.69
C THR A 47 0.84 -12.09 -10.94
N GLN A 48 2.10 -12.52 -11.12
CA GLN A 48 2.50 -13.39 -12.24
C GLN A 48 1.86 -14.78 -12.14
N ASP A 49 1.85 -15.38 -10.95
CA ASP A 49 1.28 -16.70 -10.71
C ASP A 49 -0.24 -16.72 -10.97
N THR A 50 -0.95 -15.71 -10.48
CA THR A 50 -2.40 -15.58 -10.73
C THR A 50 -2.72 -15.29 -12.20
N ALA A 51 -1.89 -14.52 -12.91
CA ALA A 51 -2.04 -14.31 -14.36
C ALA A 51 -1.89 -15.63 -15.13
N LEU A 52 -0.84 -16.41 -14.82
CA LEU A 52 -0.60 -17.71 -15.44
C LEU A 52 -1.73 -18.71 -15.14
N TYR A 53 -2.30 -18.67 -13.93
CA TYR A 53 -3.47 -19.47 -13.59
C TYR A 53 -4.68 -19.08 -14.46
N LEU A 54 -4.97 -17.78 -14.58
CA LEU A 54 -6.10 -17.26 -15.34
C LEU A 54 -6.01 -17.55 -16.85
N ASP A 55 -4.80 -17.70 -17.42
CA ASP A 55 -4.62 -18.17 -18.80
C ASP A 55 -5.27 -19.54 -19.05
N THR A 56 -5.36 -20.38 -18.01
CA THR A 56 -6.00 -21.70 -18.09
C THR A 56 -7.43 -21.71 -17.56
N HIS A 57 -7.79 -20.76 -16.68
CA HIS A 57 -9.11 -20.66 -16.04
C HIS A 57 -9.68 -19.22 -16.14
N PRO A 58 -10.05 -18.73 -17.34
CA PRO A 58 -10.41 -17.33 -17.57
C PRO A 58 -11.73 -16.89 -16.91
N ASN A 59 -12.59 -17.84 -16.52
CA ASN A 59 -13.88 -17.57 -15.90
C ASN A 59 -13.85 -17.65 -14.36
N ASP A 60 -12.67 -17.90 -13.76
CA ASP A 60 -12.55 -17.92 -12.31
C ASP A 60 -12.49 -16.49 -11.75
N THR A 61 -13.66 -16.00 -11.34
CA THR A 61 -13.82 -14.65 -10.81
C THR A 61 -13.09 -14.47 -9.47
N VAL A 62 -12.91 -15.53 -8.69
CA VAL A 62 -12.26 -15.45 -7.38
C VAL A 62 -10.77 -15.18 -7.55
N VAL A 63 -10.13 -15.85 -8.51
CA VAL A 63 -8.71 -15.61 -8.81
C VAL A 63 -8.52 -14.27 -9.49
N LEU A 64 -9.46 -13.84 -10.34
CA LEU A 64 -9.43 -12.51 -10.95
C LEU A 64 -9.48 -11.39 -9.91
N ASP A 65 -10.35 -11.49 -8.90
CA ASP A 65 -10.42 -10.51 -7.83
C ASP A 65 -9.10 -10.45 -7.02
N ARG A 66 -8.50 -11.62 -6.73
CA ARG A 66 -7.18 -11.70 -6.07
C ARG A 66 -6.07 -11.10 -6.92
N HIS A 67 -6.07 -11.35 -8.22
CA HIS A 67 -5.10 -10.78 -9.14
C HIS A 67 -5.16 -9.24 -9.12
N ASN A 68 -6.37 -8.69 -9.13
CA ASN A 68 -6.60 -7.24 -9.02
C ASN A 68 -6.12 -6.70 -7.66
N GLU A 69 -6.38 -7.42 -6.56
CA GLU A 69 -5.89 -7.06 -5.23
C GLU A 69 -4.36 -7.03 -5.17
N TYR A 70 -3.69 -8.06 -5.68
CA TYR A 70 -2.22 -8.12 -5.71
C TYR A 70 -1.61 -7.05 -6.60
N SER A 71 -2.21 -6.79 -7.76
CA SER A 71 -1.79 -5.71 -8.65
C SER A 71 -1.89 -4.34 -7.97
N LYS A 72 -2.96 -4.10 -7.20
CA LYS A 72 -3.13 -2.87 -6.43
C LYS A 72 -2.06 -2.75 -5.33
N LYS A 73 -1.85 -3.81 -4.54
CA LYS A 73 -0.84 -3.81 -3.46
C LYS A 73 0.59 -3.65 -4.00
N LEU A 74 0.89 -4.26 -5.15
CA LEU A 74 2.17 -4.08 -5.83
C LEU A 74 2.40 -2.61 -6.20
N LYS A 75 1.39 -1.96 -6.77
CA LYS A 75 1.46 -0.53 -7.09
C LYS A 75 1.67 0.33 -5.86
N GLU A 76 0.92 0.09 -4.78
CA GLU A 76 1.07 0.83 -3.51
C GLU A 76 2.46 0.63 -2.89
N ALA A 77 3.01 -0.59 -2.95
CA ALA A 77 4.35 -0.87 -2.44
C ALA A 77 5.44 -0.20 -3.28
N ASN A 78 5.29 -0.18 -4.61
CA ASN A 78 6.19 0.55 -5.51
C ASN A 78 6.15 2.06 -5.24
N GLU A 79 4.96 2.66 -5.11
CA GLU A 79 4.81 4.08 -4.79
C GLU A 79 5.39 4.42 -3.41
N ALA A 80 5.19 3.55 -2.41
CA ALA A 80 5.78 3.71 -1.08
C ALA A 80 7.31 3.67 -1.12
N TYR A 81 7.87 2.79 -1.94
CA TYR A 81 9.31 2.67 -2.13
C TYR A 81 9.91 3.88 -2.87
N GLU A 82 9.28 4.31 -3.97
CA GLU A 82 9.70 5.48 -4.76
C GLU A 82 9.63 6.81 -3.98
N LYS A 83 8.71 6.93 -3.01
CA LYS A 83 8.59 8.13 -2.19
C LYS A 83 9.86 8.44 -1.37
N PHE A 84 10.63 7.43 -1.02
CA PHE A 84 11.83 7.57 -0.21
C PHE A 84 13.13 7.42 -1.01
N ASN A 85 13.08 6.81 -2.21
CA ASN A 85 14.25 6.27 -2.88
C ASN A 85 14.26 6.45 -4.41
N ASN A 86 15.37 6.01 -4.98
CA ASN A 86 15.58 5.86 -6.42
C ASN A 86 14.53 4.92 -7.06
N PRO A 87 14.27 5.08 -8.38
CA PRO A 87 13.40 4.19 -9.14
C PRO A 87 13.81 2.71 -9.01
N ILE A 88 12.82 1.84 -8.82
CA ILE A 88 13.02 0.37 -8.73
C ILE A 88 13.55 -0.18 -10.05
N ASP A 89 13.09 0.39 -11.16
CA ASP A 89 13.49 0.01 -12.50
C ASP A 89 14.58 0.92 -13.08
N ASN A 90 15.31 0.38 -14.06
CA ASN A 90 16.33 1.09 -14.83
C ASN A 90 15.75 2.20 -15.75
N THR A 91 14.46 2.46 -15.67
CA THR A 91 13.71 3.44 -16.47
C THR A 91 13.76 4.85 -15.87
N GLY A 92 14.33 5.00 -14.67
CA GLY A 92 14.50 6.26 -13.97
C GLY A 92 15.43 7.27 -14.65
N ILE A 93 15.11 8.56 -14.54
CA ILE A 93 16.01 9.64 -14.97
C ILE A 93 17.15 9.77 -13.95
N SER A 94 18.36 9.44 -14.39
CA SER A 94 19.59 9.58 -13.59
C SER A 94 20.25 10.94 -13.89
N THR A 95 20.32 11.83 -12.91
CA THR A 95 21.08 13.09 -13.02
C THR A 95 22.44 12.95 -12.31
N GLY A 96 23.51 12.76 -13.09
CA GLY A 96 24.89 12.81 -12.61
C GLY A 96 25.50 11.49 -12.12
N PHE A 97 24.68 10.50 -11.71
CA PHE A 97 25.13 9.15 -11.30
C PHE A 97 24.08 8.10 -11.71
N TRP A 98 24.49 6.84 -11.94
CA TRP A 98 23.56 5.76 -12.30
C TRP A 98 22.88 5.20 -11.04
N HIS A 99 21.75 5.78 -10.68
CA HIS A 99 21.05 5.53 -9.40
C HIS A 99 20.53 4.09 -9.26
N TYR A 100 20.45 3.35 -10.36
CA TYR A 100 20.07 1.94 -10.37
C TYR A 100 21.09 1.09 -9.61
N ILE A 101 22.40 1.24 -9.82
CA ILE A 101 23.42 0.37 -9.15
C ILE A 101 23.62 0.65 -7.65
N GLU A 102 23.11 1.77 -7.14
CA GLU A 102 23.22 2.15 -5.73
C GLU A 102 21.95 1.83 -4.93
N GLY A 103 20.92 1.27 -5.57
CA GLY A 103 19.70 0.85 -4.91
C GLY A 103 19.93 -0.36 -3.98
N PRO A 104 19.10 -0.55 -2.94
CA PRO A 104 19.22 -1.68 -2.01
C PRO A 104 19.10 -3.07 -2.67
N TRP A 105 18.66 -3.16 -3.93
CA TRP A 105 18.72 -4.41 -4.71
C TRP A 105 20.16 -4.85 -5.03
N ALA A 106 21.08 -3.90 -5.24
CA ALA A 106 22.49 -4.18 -5.47
C ALA A 106 23.19 -4.59 -4.15
N ALA A 107 22.79 -3.98 -3.03
CA ALA A 107 23.34 -4.29 -1.71
C ALA A 107 22.91 -5.67 -1.18
N GLN A 108 21.74 -6.19 -1.56
CA GLN A 108 21.34 -7.58 -1.24
C GLN A 108 22.20 -8.64 -1.94
N ASN A 109 22.83 -8.25 -3.06
CA ASN A 109 23.69 -9.11 -3.85
C ASN A 109 25.14 -8.57 -3.82
N MET A 110 25.64 -8.02 -2.72
CA MET A 110 27.07 -7.68 -2.59
C MET A 110 27.77 -8.46 -1.47
N ASP A 111 27.40 -9.72 -1.28
CA ASP A 111 28.27 -10.77 -0.72
C ASP A 111 29.19 -11.35 -1.84
N TRP A 112 29.88 -10.50 -2.61
CA TRP A 112 30.82 -10.96 -3.67
C TRP A 112 32.30 -10.79 -3.31
N GLU A 113 32.64 -10.57 -2.05
CA GLU A 113 34.04 -10.54 -1.59
C GLU A 113 34.30 -11.41 -0.35
N GLU A 114 34.07 -12.73 -0.43
CA GLU A 114 34.66 -13.68 0.54
C GLU A 114 35.32 -14.93 -0.07
N ASP A 115 35.57 -14.97 -1.39
CA ASP A 115 36.29 -16.10 -2.02
C ASP A 115 37.58 -15.66 -2.76
N LYS A 116 38.51 -15.01 -2.05
CA LYS A 116 39.93 -14.92 -2.46
C LYS A 116 40.91 -15.33 -1.38
#